data_AF-A0A1V1X0C9-F1
#
_entry.id   AF-A0A1V1X0C9-F1
#
_cell.length_a   1.000
_cell.length_b   1.000
_cell.length_c   1.000
_cell.angle_alpha   90.00
_cell.angle_beta   90.00
_cell.angle_gamma   90.00
#
_symmetry.space_group_name_H-M   'P 1'
#
loop_
_entity.id
_entity.type
_entity.pdbx_description
1 polymer ?
#
loop_
_entity_poly.entity_id
_entity_poly.type
_entity_poly.pdbx_seq_one_letter_code
_entity_poly.pdbx_strand_id
1 'polypeptide(L)'
;MDDLDRLIAKKEREKPGFTAAMEKRKGELLIAARLREARKNLKLTQREVAEKWSLSQQSISKIENARDDHISLHSLNEYARVLGYELQFMLKSANN
;
A
#
# COMPACT_ATOMS: atom_id res chain seq x y z
N MET A 1 -4.93 29.52 -1.42
CA MET A 1 -4.03 28.56 -0.77
C MET A 1 -4.83 27.95 0.36
N ASP A 2 -5.18 26.69 0.22
CA ASP A 2 -6.04 25.95 1.15
C ASP A 2 -5.35 25.83 2.53
N ASP A 3 -6.13 25.65 3.60
CA ASP A 3 -5.56 25.46 4.95
C ASP A 3 -4.68 24.20 5.00
N LEU A 4 -4.99 23.20 4.18
CA LEU A 4 -4.16 22.02 3.97
C LEU A 4 -2.80 22.37 3.35
N ASP A 5 -2.76 23.24 2.34
CA ASP A 5 -1.51 23.66 1.68
C ASP A 5 -0.57 24.37 2.68
N ARG A 6 -1.15 25.20 3.57
CA ARG A 6 -0.39 25.91 4.62
C ARG A 6 0.23 24.95 5.63
N LEU A 7 -0.51 23.90 6.01
CA LEU A 7 0.00 22.86 6.91
C LEU A 7 1.13 22.05 6.28
N ILE A 8 0.99 21.68 5.00
CA ILE A 8 2.04 20.98 4.25
C ILE A 8 3.31 21.85 4.15
N ALA A 9 3.18 23.12 3.78
CA ALA A 9 4.31 24.05 3.69
C ALA A 9 5.00 24.28 5.05
N LYS A 10 4.22 24.34 6.15
CA LYS A 10 4.78 24.40 7.50
C LYS A 10 5.59 23.13 7.81
N LYS A 11 5.04 21.95 7.50
CA LYS A 11 5.71 20.66 7.74
C LYS A 11 6.98 20.48 6.91
N GLU A 12 6.99 20.94 5.66
CA GLU A 12 8.18 20.93 4.82
C GLU A 12 9.30 21.81 5.39
N ARG A 13 8.96 22.98 5.94
CA ARG A 13 9.96 23.85 6.60
C ARG A 13 10.49 23.25 7.91
N GLU A 14 9.63 22.60 8.70
CA GLU A 14 10.03 21.92 9.94
C GLU A 14 10.88 20.67 9.67
N LYS A 15 10.58 19.95 8.59
CA LYS A 15 11.25 18.72 8.19
C LYS A 15 11.44 18.71 6.67
N PRO A 16 12.58 19.19 6.16
CA PRO A 16 12.90 19.12 4.74
C PRO A 16 12.77 17.69 4.21
N GLY A 17 12.10 17.51 3.06
CA GLY A 17 11.78 16.21 2.47
C GLY A 17 10.46 15.59 2.95
N PHE A 18 9.68 16.29 3.78
CA PHE A 18 8.37 15.82 4.26
C PHE A 18 7.41 15.50 3.12
N THR A 19 7.33 16.38 2.12
CA THR A 19 6.41 16.25 0.97
C THR A 19 6.80 15.08 0.09
N ALA A 20 8.09 14.89 -0.18
CA ALA A 20 8.58 13.74 -0.94
C ALA A 20 8.32 12.41 -0.20
N ALA A 21 8.54 12.38 1.12
CA ALA A 21 8.24 11.22 1.95
C ALA A 21 6.73 10.93 2.01
N MET A 22 5.89 11.97 2.05
CA MET A 22 4.43 11.87 1.98
C MET A 22 3.97 11.27 0.65
N GLU A 23 4.48 11.76 -0.48
CA GLU A 23 4.10 11.23 -1.80
C GLU A 23 4.59 9.78 -2.00
N LYS A 24 5.79 9.44 -1.50
CA LYS A 24 6.24 8.03 -1.47
C LYS A 24 5.25 7.16 -0.68
N ARG A 25 4.89 7.61 0.53
CA ARG A 25 3.98 6.88 1.41
C ARG A 25 2.56 6.76 0.86
N LYS A 26 2.12 7.74 0.08
CA LYS A 26 0.85 7.69 -0.66
C LYS A 26 0.82 6.56 -1.68
N GLY A 27 1.93 6.30 -2.37
CA GLY A 27 2.08 5.15 -3.27
C GLY A 27 1.91 3.81 -2.55
N GLU A 28 2.61 3.63 -1.43
CA GLU A 28 2.52 2.42 -0.59
C GLU A 28 1.10 2.21 -0.04
N LEU A 29 0.45 3.26 0.43
CA LEU A 29 -0.95 3.23 0.90
C LEU A 29 -1.92 2.83 -0.21
N LEU A 30 -1.72 3.34 -1.43
CA LEU A 30 -2.55 2.99 -2.58
C LEU A 30 -2.41 1.50 -2.92
N ILE A 31 -1.19 0.98 -2.97
CA ILE A 31 -0.95 -0.45 -3.23
C ILE A 31 -1.65 -1.31 -2.16
N ALA A 32 -1.46 -1.00 -0.88
CA ALA A 32 -2.08 -1.71 0.23
C ALA A 32 -3.62 -1.70 0.14
N ALA A 33 -4.21 -0.55 -0.23
CA ALA A 33 -5.65 -0.41 -0.45
C ALA A 33 -6.15 -1.27 -1.61
N ARG A 34 -5.40 -1.35 -2.72
CA ARG A 34 -5.74 -2.19 -3.89
C ARG A 34 -5.71 -3.68 -3.58
N LEU A 35 -4.71 -4.16 -2.83
CA LEU A 35 -4.65 -5.55 -2.39
C LEU A 35 -5.86 -5.92 -1.53
N ARG A 36 -6.21 -5.04 -0.58
CA ARG A 36 -7.41 -5.19 0.26
C ARG A 36 -8.69 -5.23 -0.56
N GLU A 37 -8.82 -4.34 -1.53
CA GLU A 37 -9.97 -4.27 -2.43
C GLU A 37 -10.11 -5.58 -3.23
N ALA A 38 -9.03 -6.06 -3.84
CA ALA A 38 -9.02 -7.33 -4.57
C ALA A 38 -9.45 -8.51 -3.69
N ARG A 39 -8.93 -8.61 -2.46
CA ARG A 39 -9.38 -9.62 -1.49
C ARG A 39 -10.88 -9.52 -1.18
N LYS A 40 -11.37 -8.30 -0.92
CA LYS A 40 -12.78 -8.07 -0.59
C LYS A 40 -13.71 -8.41 -1.77
N ASN A 41 -13.29 -8.17 -3.00
CA ASN A 41 -14.06 -8.54 -4.20
C ASN A 41 -14.25 -10.06 -4.33
N LEU A 42 -13.26 -10.83 -3.86
CA LEU A 42 -13.35 -12.29 -3.74
C LEU A 42 -14.10 -12.76 -2.48
N LYS A 43 -14.62 -11.83 -1.66
CA LYS A 43 -15.31 -12.09 -0.39
C LYS A 43 -14.49 -12.89 0.61
N LEU A 44 -13.15 -12.82 0.52
CA LEU A 44 -12.24 -13.48 1.45
C LEU A 44 -11.94 -12.58 2.65
N THR A 45 -11.81 -13.18 3.82
CA THR A 45 -11.28 -12.54 5.04
C THR A 45 -9.75 -12.52 5.02
N GLN A 46 -9.15 -11.67 5.86
CA GLN A 46 -7.68 -11.67 6.01
C GLN A 46 -7.15 -13.01 6.54
N ARG A 47 -7.94 -13.70 7.38
CA ARG A 47 -7.57 -15.01 7.93
C ARG A 47 -7.55 -16.09 6.85
N GLU A 48 -8.53 -16.11 5.96
CA GLU A 48 -8.55 -17.09 4.85
C GLU A 48 -7.39 -16.88 3.86
N VAL A 49 -7.03 -15.62 3.57
CA VAL A 49 -5.82 -15.33 2.76
C VAL A 49 -4.56 -15.79 3.49
N ALA A 50 -4.48 -15.52 4.81
CA ALA A 50 -3.35 -15.94 5.62
C ALA A 50 -3.20 -17.47 5.63
N GLU A 51 -4.29 -18.21 5.78
CA GLU A 51 -4.32 -19.68 5.73
C GLU A 51 -3.85 -20.20 4.36
N LYS A 52 -4.37 -19.65 3.26
CA LYS A 52 -3.95 -20.02 1.89
C LYS A 52 -2.46 -19.73 1.63
N TRP A 53 -1.90 -18.71 2.27
CA TRP A 53 -0.49 -18.32 2.13
C TRP A 53 0.41 -18.84 3.26
N SER A 54 -0.11 -19.61 4.22
CA SER A 54 0.67 -20.06 5.39
C SER A 54 1.34 -18.89 6.16
N LEU A 55 0.63 -17.77 6.31
CA LEU A 55 1.04 -16.61 7.10
C LEU A 55 0.10 -16.39 8.29
N SER A 56 0.45 -15.45 9.16
CA SER A 56 -0.46 -14.97 10.21
C SER A 56 -1.47 -13.96 9.65
N GLN A 57 -2.66 -13.88 10.24
CA GLN A 57 -3.64 -12.83 9.91
C GLN A 57 -3.05 -11.43 10.16
N GLN A 58 -2.19 -11.29 11.17
CA GLN A 58 -1.49 -10.04 11.48
C GLN A 58 -0.55 -9.62 10.34
N SER A 59 0.13 -10.57 9.70
CA SER A 59 0.98 -10.30 8.52
C SER A 59 0.15 -9.76 7.36
N ILE A 60 -1.00 -10.38 7.06
CA ILE A 60 -1.94 -9.89 6.04
C ILE A 60 -2.46 -8.48 6.39
N SER A 61 -2.78 -8.25 7.67
CA SER A 61 -3.20 -6.94 8.15
C SER A 61 -2.12 -5.87 8.00
N LYS A 62 -0.84 -6.19 8.28
CA LYS A 62 0.28 -5.25 8.10
C LYS A 62 0.44 -4.85 6.63
N ILE A 63 0.38 -5.82 5.72
CA ILE A 63 0.41 -5.61 4.26
C ILE A 63 -0.72 -4.67 3.83
N GLU A 64 -1.96 -4.99 4.17
CA GLU A 64 -3.12 -4.23 3.72
C GLU A 64 -3.25 -2.83 4.35
N ASN A 65 -2.56 -2.57 5.45
CA ASN A 65 -2.58 -1.27 6.13
C ASN A 65 -1.29 -0.46 5.92
N ALA A 66 -0.36 -0.91 5.08
CA ALA A 66 0.98 -0.32 4.92
C ALA A 66 1.64 -0.02 6.29
N ARG A 67 1.52 -0.97 7.22
CA ARG A 67 2.14 -0.92 8.56
C ARG A 67 3.49 -1.63 8.61
N ASP A 68 3.85 -2.32 7.54
CA ASP A 68 5.20 -2.79 7.33
C ASP A 68 6.01 -1.64 6.71
N ASP A 69 7.26 -1.47 7.15
CA ASP A 69 8.10 -0.37 6.67
C ASP A 69 8.37 -0.51 5.17
N HIS A 70 8.40 -1.75 4.66
CA HIS A 70 8.51 -2.06 3.24
C HIS A 70 7.76 -3.34 2.86
N ILE A 71 6.98 -3.31 1.77
CA ILE A 71 6.45 -4.52 1.12
C ILE A 71 7.34 -4.91 -0.06
N SER A 72 7.81 -6.15 -0.08
CA SER A 72 8.67 -6.63 -1.17
C SER A 72 7.87 -6.96 -2.44
N LEU A 73 8.53 -6.92 -3.61
CA LEU A 73 7.93 -7.39 -4.87
C LEU A 73 7.50 -8.86 -4.79
N HIS A 74 8.29 -9.69 -4.11
CA HIS A 74 7.93 -11.09 -3.87
C HIS A 74 6.62 -11.20 -3.08
N SER A 75 6.47 -10.41 -2.00
CA SER A 75 5.24 -10.37 -1.20
C SER A 75 4.04 -9.89 -2.02
N LEU A 76 4.20 -8.88 -2.88
CA LEU A 76 3.13 -8.44 -3.78
C LEU A 76 2.70 -9.55 -4.75
N ASN A 77 3.67 -10.23 -5.35
CA ASN A 77 3.43 -11.29 -6.30
C ASN A 77 2.74 -12.50 -5.64
N GLU A 78 3.21 -12.91 -4.46
CA GLU A 78 2.60 -14.00 -3.71
C GLU A 78 1.19 -13.66 -3.22
N TYR A 79 0.94 -12.43 -2.75
CA TYR A 79 -0.40 -12.00 -2.38
C TYR A 79 -1.35 -12.10 -3.58
N ALA A 80 -0.94 -11.59 -4.75
CA ALA A 80 -1.72 -11.71 -5.98
C ALA A 80 -1.98 -13.18 -6.34
N ARG A 81 -0.94 -14.02 -6.32
CA ARG A 81 -1.02 -15.46 -6.63
C ARG A 81 -1.99 -16.20 -5.70
N VAL A 82 -1.96 -15.91 -4.40
CA VAL A 82 -2.86 -16.51 -3.39
C VAL A 82 -4.33 -16.16 -3.65
N LEU A 83 -4.59 -14.98 -4.19
CA LEU A 83 -5.92 -14.56 -4.61
C LEU A 83 -6.31 -15.11 -6.00
N GLY A 84 -5.41 -15.75 -6.74
CA GLY A 84 -5.64 -16.21 -8.11
C GLY A 84 -5.48 -15.11 -9.17
N TYR A 85 -4.75 -14.04 -8.85
CA TYR A 85 -4.40 -12.96 -9.77
C TYR A 85 -2.93 -13.04 -10.20
N GLU A 86 -2.62 -12.37 -11.31
CA GLU A 86 -1.26 -12.08 -11.76
C GLU A 86 -0.91 -10.62 -11.45
N LEU A 87 0.30 -10.36 -10.94
CA LEU A 87 0.76 -9.01 -10.68
C LEU A 87 1.20 -8.33 -11.98
N GLN A 88 0.49 -7.27 -12.37
CA GLN A 88 0.91 -6.37 -13.45
C GLN A 88 1.15 -4.95 -12.90
N PHE A 89 2.14 -4.25 -13.44
CA PHE A 89 2.43 -2.86 -13.08
C PHE A 89 2.57 -1.97 -14.31
N MET A 90 2.29 -0.69 -14.12
CA MET A 90 2.42 0.36 -15.13
C MET A 90 3.18 1.53 -14.53
N LEU A 91 4.15 2.05 -15.27
CA LEU A 91 4.81 3.31 -14.92
C LEU A 91 3.98 4.47 -15.47
N LYS A 92 3.74 5.49 -14.64
CA LYS A 92 3.14 6.75 -15.06
C LYS A 92 4.16 7.86 -14.95
N SER A 93 4.16 8.77 -15.91
CA SER A 93 4.95 10.00 -15.81
C SER A 93 4.48 10.80 -14.59
N ALA A 94 5.43 11.30 -13.79
CA ALA A 94 5.13 12.23 -12.70
C ALA A 94 4.69 13.62 -13.20
N ASN A 95 4.88 13.87 -14.50
CA ASN A 95 4.53 15.11 -15.18
C ASN A 95 3.39 14.82 -16.16
N ASN A 96 2.14 14.89 -15.69
CA ASN A 96 0.92 15.16 -16.47
C ASN A 96 -0.27 15.33 -15.52
#